data_AF-A0AAD8E2N5-F1
#
_entry.id   AF-A0AAD8E2N5-F1
#
_cell.length_a   1.000
_cell.length_b   1.000
_cell.length_c   1.000
_cell.angle_alpha   90.00
_cell.angle_beta   90.00
_cell.angle_gamma   90.00
#
_symmetry.space_group_name_H-M   'P 1'
#
loop_
_entity.id
_entity.type
_entity.pdbx_description
1 polymer ?
#
loop_
_entity_poly.entity_id
_entity_poly.type
_entity_poly.pdbx_seq_one_letter_code
_entity_poly.pdbx_strand_id
1 'polypeptide(L)' 'SPSQQEVLSALKRRLEQTAVPEFPRHRLRMLSKLAEGAFGTQLVSKLHNSLRSVHRLL' A
#
# COMPACT_ATOMS: atom_id res chain seq x y z
N SER A 1 25.75 -12.33 0.68
CA SER A 1 24.48 -11.70 1.12
C SER A 1 24.67 -10.20 1.10
N PRO A 2 23.71 -9.42 0.59
CA PRO A 2 23.82 -7.97 0.56
C PRO A 2 23.96 -7.40 1.98
N SER A 3 24.73 -6.31 2.11
CA SER A 3 24.88 -5.62 3.39
C SER A 3 23.57 -4.93 3.78
N GLN A 4 23.36 -4.69 5.08
CA GLN A 4 22.17 -3.95 5.53
C GLN A 4 22.06 -2.57 4.88
N GLN A 5 23.20 -1.91 4.63
CA GLN A 5 23.24 -0.61 3.99
C GLN A 5 22.83 -0.66 2.51
N GLU A 6 23.19 -1.72 1.80
CA GLU A 6 22.73 -1.96 0.42
C GLU A 6 21.22 -2.22 0.37
N VAL A 7 20.68 -2.98 1.33
CA VAL A 7 19.24 -3.26 1.41
C VAL A 7 18.46 -1.97 1.67
N LEU A 8 18.89 -1.16 2.64
CA LEU A 8 18.23 0.10 2.99
C LEU A 8 18.30 1.13 1.86
N SER A 9 19.44 1.24 1.18
CA SER A 9 19.59 2.17 0.05
C SER A 9 18.73 1.75 -1.14
N ALA A 10 18.65 0.46 -1.45
CA ALA A 10 17.76 -0.05 -2.49
C ALA A 10 16.27 0.18 -2.16
N LEU A 11 15.87 0.01 -0.89
CA LEU A 11 14.52 0.28 -0.43
C LEU A 11 14.18 1.77 -0.56
N LYS A 12 15.06 2.66 -0.08
CA LYS A 12 14.87 4.11 -0.16
C LYS A 12 14.65 4.57 -1.60
N ARG A 13 15.52 4.13 -2.52
CA ARG A 13 15.40 4.46 -3.95
C ARG A 13 14.05 4.03 -4.53
N ARG A 14 13.58 2.82 -4.19
CA ARG A 14 12.28 2.33 -4.66
C ARG A 14 11.12 3.16 -4.12
N LEU A 15 11.16 3.55 -2.85
CA LEU A 15 10.13 4.39 -2.23
C LEU A 15 10.10 5.80 -2.83
N GLU A 16 11.25 6.37 -3.18
CA GLU A 16 11.34 7.68 -3.85
C GLU A 16 10.81 7.63 -5.29
N GLN A 17 11.00 6.50 -5.98
CA GLN A 17 10.58 6.33 -7.39
C GLN A 17 9.13 5.88 -7.53
N THR A 18 8.51 5.34 -6.48
CA THR A 18 7.14 4.84 -6.52
C THR A 18 6.19 5.93 -6.04
N ALA A 19 5.43 6.52 -6.96
CA ALA A 19 4.32 7.38 -6.59
C ALA A 19 3.24 6.55 -5.90
N VAL A 20 3.16 6.63 -4.57
CA VAL A 20 2.04 6.06 -3.81
C VAL A 20 0.84 6.96 -4.03
N PRO A 21 -0.25 6.49 -4.68
CA PRO A 21 -1.41 7.33 -4.88
C PRO A 21 -1.99 7.69 -3.51
N GLU A 22 -2.11 8.98 -3.22
CA GLU A 22 -2.77 9.44 -2.00
C GLU A 22 -4.29 9.23 -2.13
N PHE A 23 -4.85 8.40 -1.24
CA PHE A 23 -6.28 8.18 -1.17
C PHE A 23 -6.87 8.87 0.06
N PRO A 24 -7.93 9.68 -0.09
CA PRO A 24 -8.60 10.26 1.06
C PRO A 24 -9.19 9.16 1.96
N ARG A 25 -8.64 9.01 3.17
CA ARG A 25 -9.00 7.93 4.11
C ARG A 25 -10.49 7.87 4.45
N HIS A 26 -11.17 9.02 4.48
CA HIS A 26 -12.62 9.10 4.72
C HIS A 26 -13.46 8.44 3.62
N ARG A 27 -12.88 8.16 2.45
CA ARG A 27 -13.54 7.41 1.37
C ARG A 27 -13.37 5.90 1.51
N LEU A 28 -12.53 5.42 2.43
CA LEU A 28 -12.37 4.00 2.68
C LEU A 28 -13.38 3.54 3.73
N ARG A 29 -14.24 2.61 3.34
CA ARG A 29 -15.11 1.89 4.27
C ARG A 29 -14.52 0.52 4.54
N MET A 30 -14.10 0.27 5.77
CA MET A 30 -13.65 -1.06 6.20
C MET A 30 -14.81 -2.06 6.06
N LEU A 31 -14.50 -3.24 5.52
CA LEU A 31 -15.46 -4.33 5.32
C LEU A 31 -15.19 -5.48 6.27
N SER A 32 -13.94 -5.95 6.32
CA SER A 32 -13.56 -7.08 7.16
C SER A 32 -12.06 -7.09 7.44
N LYS A 33 -11.68 -7.87 8.44
CA LYS A 33 -10.30 -8.17 8.79
C LYS A 33 -9.87 -9.46 8.12
N LEU A 34 -8.72 -9.45 7.45
CA LEU A 34 -8.14 -10.65 6.84
C LEU A 34 -7.20 -11.36 7.81
N ALA A 35 -6.28 -10.61 8.43
CA ALA A 35 -5.26 -11.15 9.31
C ALA A 35 -4.74 -10.08 10.27
N GLU A 36 -4.18 -10.51 11.40
CA GLU A 36 -3.42 -9.67 12.33
C GLU A 36 -2.14 -10.40 12.72
N GLY A 37 -1.07 -9.62 12.92
CA GLY A 37 0.19 -10.10 13.44
C GLY A 37 0.96 -8.98 14.13
N ALA A 38 2.19 -9.28 14.56
CA ALA A 38 3.04 -8.35 15.31
C ALA A 38 3.35 -7.02 14.60
N PHE A 39 3.16 -6.97 13.27
CA PHE A 39 3.42 -5.80 12.44
C PHE A 39 2.16 -5.06 11.97
N GLY A 40 0.98 -5.46 12.47
CA GLY A 40 -0.28 -4.78 12.21
C GLY A 40 -1.38 -5.71 11.69
N THR A 41 -2.45 -5.08 11.18
CA THR A 41 -3.66 -5.76 10.73
C THR A 41 -3.90 -5.52 9.24
N GLN A 42 -4.17 -6.59 8.50
CA GLN A 42 -4.62 -6.53 7.12
C GLN A 42 -6.14 -6.47 7.05
N LEU A 43 -6.66 -5.50 6.30
CA LEU A 43 -8.09 -5.19 6.22
C LEU A 43 -8.55 -5.16 4.76
N VAL A 44 -9.76 -5.64 4.50
CA VAL A 44 -10.48 -5.38 3.25
C VAL A 44 -11.26 -4.07 3.42
N SER A 45 -11.10 -3.14 2.49
CA SER A 45 -11.85 -1.88 2.47
C SER A 45 -12.42 -1.59 1.09
N LYS A 46 -13.59 -0.95 1.05
CA LYS A 46 -14.22 -0.46 -0.18
C LYS A 46 -14.00 1.04 -0.30
N LEU A 47 -13.54 1.48 -1.47
CA LEU A 47 -13.47 2.90 -1.79
C LEU A 47 -14.85 3.42 -2.23
N HIS A 48 -15.34 4.47 -1.58
CA HIS A 48 -16.56 5.18 -1.96
C HIS A 48 -16.32 5.91 -3.29
N ASN A 49 -17.25 5.75 -4.25
CA ASN A 49 -17.18 6.29 -5.62
C ASN A 49 -15.94 5.84 -6.42
N SER A 50 -15.70 4.52 -6.49
CA SER A 50 -14.81 3.97 -7.51
C SER A 50 -15.52 4.03 -8.87
N LEU A 51 -15.42 5.18 -9.55
CA LEU A 51 -15.56 5.16 -11.01
C LEU A 51 -14.55 4.13 -11.51
N ARG A 52 -15.02 3.17 -12.32
CA ARG A 52 -14.20 2.15 -12.96
C ARG A 52 -13.12 2.82 -13.80
N SER A 53 -12.02 3.20 -13.17
CA SER A 53 -10.79 3.52 -13.85
C SER A 53 -10.01 2.21 -13.91
N VAL A 54 -10.27 1.45 -14.98
CA VAL A 54 -9.41 0.36 -15.40
C VAL A 54 -8.10 1.01 -15.86
N HIS A 55 -7.23 1.33 -14.91
CA HIS A 55 -5.82 1.52 -15.21
C HIS A 55 -5.08 0.40 -14.50
N ARG A 56 -4.69 -0.58 -15.31
CA ARG A 56 -3.76 -1.65 -14.97
C ARG A 56 -2.54 -1.02 -14.29
N LEU A 57 -2.39 -1.24 -12.98
CA LEU A 57 -1.11 -1.04 -12.30
C LEU A 57 -0.20 -2.18 -12.78
N LEU A 58 0.70 -1.85 -13.73
CA LEU A 58 1.95 -2.57 -13.93
C LEU A 58 2.94 -2.11 -12.86
#